data_AF-A0AA88IGZ8-F1
#
_entry.id   AF-A0AA88IGZ8-F1
#
_cell.length_a   1.000
_cell.length_b   1.000
_cell.length_c   1.000
_cell.angle_alpha   90.00
_cell.angle_beta   90.00
_cell.angle_gamma   90.00
#
_symmetry.space_group_name_H-M   'P 1'
#
loop_
_entity.id
_entity.type
_entity.pdbx_description
1 polymer ?
#
loop_
_entity_poly.entity_id
_entity_poly.type
_entity_poly.pdbx_seq_one_letter_code
_entity_poly.pdbx_strand_id
1 'polypeptide(L)'
;MYDKINQKPSTCSQMMICFGDSPSYYQPFSKESISENVNWLEPPQCVDVVRQIYLGKSQPAAKQCSRCSGSTLLNGWARSAAIRSWEMRWTSHCPCGGMWLVQKPGCLVASG
;
A
#
# COMPACT_ATOMS: atom_id res chain seq x y z
N MET A 1 49.66 -7.11 -27.94
CA MET A 1 49.16 -7.95 -26.82
C MET A 1 48.23 -7.06 -26.03
N TYR A 2 46.93 -7.34 -26.05
CA TYR A 2 45.91 -6.47 -25.46
C TYR A 2 45.98 -6.51 -23.93
N ASP A 3 46.09 -5.34 -23.31
CA ASP A 3 46.01 -5.17 -21.86
C ASP A 3 44.60 -5.51 -21.38
N LYS A 4 44.52 -6.49 -20.47
CA LYS A 4 43.28 -6.86 -19.79
C LYS A 4 42.92 -5.75 -18.79
N ILE A 5 42.02 -4.86 -19.18
CA ILE A 5 41.31 -3.97 -18.26
C ILE A 5 40.36 -4.85 -17.42
N ASN A 6 40.85 -5.31 -16.27
CA ASN A 6 40.02 -5.89 -15.21
C ASN A 6 39.24 -4.74 -14.54
N GLN A 7 38.14 -4.32 -15.17
CA GLN A 7 37.11 -3.54 -14.50
C GLN A 7 36.48 -4.44 -13.42
N LYS A 8 36.84 -4.18 -12.16
CA LYS A 8 36.09 -4.70 -11.00
C LYS A 8 34.64 -4.20 -11.15
N PRO A 9 33.61 -5.07 -11.08
CA PRO A 9 32.25 -4.58 -11.02
C PRO A 9 32.12 -3.70 -9.77
N SER A 10 31.62 -2.48 -9.97
CA SER A 10 31.32 -1.54 -8.90
C SER A 10 30.48 -2.23 -7.85
N THR A 11 30.87 -2.08 -6.60
CA THR A 11 30.18 -2.63 -5.43
C THR A 11 28.70 -2.28 -5.51
N CYS A 12 27.87 -3.30 -5.75
CA CYS A 12 26.45 -3.22 -5.48
C CYS A 12 26.35 -2.98 -3.98
N SER A 13 26.06 -1.74 -3.57
CA SER A 13 25.79 -1.43 -2.17
C SER A 13 24.57 -2.24 -1.77
N GLN A 14 24.82 -3.37 -1.12
CA GLN A 14 23.80 -4.21 -0.53
C GLN A 14 23.08 -3.34 0.50
N MET A 15 21.90 -2.82 0.16
CA MET A 15 21.05 -2.14 1.13
C MET A 15 20.63 -3.17 2.18
N MET A 16 21.29 -3.12 3.33
CA MET A 16 20.91 -3.88 4.51
C MET A 16 19.68 -3.18 5.09
N ILE A 17 18.53 -3.85 5.04
CA ILE A 17 17.32 -3.36 5.70
C ILE A 17 17.42 -3.79 7.16
N CYS A 18 17.72 -2.85 8.05
CA CYS A 18 17.70 -3.06 9.49
C CYS A 18 16.25 -2.99 10.01
N PHE A 19 15.88 -3.90 10.91
CA PHE A 19 14.61 -3.80 11.60
C PHE A 19 14.57 -2.55 12.48
N GLY A 20 13.60 -1.67 12.26
CA GLY A 20 13.40 -0.43 13.02
C GLY A 20 13.89 0.83 12.32
N ASP A 21 14.67 0.71 11.24
CA ASP A 21 15.09 1.85 10.44
C ASP A 21 14.05 2.12 9.35
N SER A 22 13.37 3.27 9.46
CA SER A 22 12.54 3.76 8.37
C SER A 22 13.45 4.19 7.21
N PRO A 23 13.26 3.69 5.98
CA PRO A 23 13.98 4.18 4.82
C PRO A 23 13.82 5.70 4.71
N SER A 24 14.89 6.42 4.37
CA SER A 24 14.87 7.89 4.26
C SER A 24 13.90 8.44 3.21
N TYR A 25 13.45 7.59 2.28
CA TYR A 25 12.41 7.95 1.31
C TYR A 25 10.98 7.78 1.84
N TYR A 26 10.79 7.03 2.93
CA TYR A 26 9.48 6.78 3.50
C TYR A 26 9.01 8.04 4.23
N GLN A 27 8.33 8.93 3.50
CA GLN A 27 7.55 9.99 4.12
C GLN A 27 6.22 9.37 4.55
N PRO A 28 5.94 9.27 5.87
CA PRO A 28 4.60 8.90 6.30
C PRO A 28 3.62 9.88 5.67
N PHE A 29 2.50 9.36 5.17
CA PHE A 29 1.39 10.19 4.70
C PHE A 29 0.83 10.92 5.92
N SER A 30 1.43 12.06 6.28
CA SER A 30 0.88 12.95 7.26
C SER A 30 -0.37 13.55 6.63
N LYS A 31 -1.46 13.53 7.39
CA LYS A 31 -2.67 14.26 6.99
C LYS A 31 -2.39 15.76 6.84
N GLU A 32 -1.25 16.23 7.34
CA GLU A 32 -0.76 17.61 7.27
C GLU A 32 -0.14 18.01 5.91
N SER A 33 0.20 17.07 5.01
CA SER A 33 0.84 17.40 3.72
C SER A 33 -0.12 17.50 2.54
N ILE A 34 -1.41 17.70 2.81
CA ILE A 34 -2.37 18.16 1.79
C ILE A 34 -1.98 19.62 1.52
N SER A 35 -1.14 19.84 0.50
CA SER A 35 -0.83 21.19 0.02
C SER A 35 -2.13 21.95 -0.22
N GLU A 36 -2.13 23.24 0.08
CA GLU A 36 -3.30 24.14 0.08
C GLU A 36 -3.97 24.35 -1.30
N ASN A 37 -3.71 23.47 -2.28
CA ASN A 37 -4.30 23.46 -3.62
C ASN A 37 -4.88 22.09 -4.02
N VAL A 38 -5.49 21.37 -3.09
CA VAL A 38 -6.32 20.21 -3.45
C VAL A 38 -7.68 20.71 -3.91
N ASN A 39 -7.97 20.53 -5.20
CA ASN A 39 -9.31 20.66 -5.74
C ASN A 39 -10.23 19.72 -4.96
N TRP A 40 -11.03 20.27 -4.06
CA TRP A 40 -11.97 19.57 -3.16
C TRP A 40 -13.07 18.77 -3.88
N LEU A 41 -13.05 18.75 -5.21
CA LEU A 41 -13.99 18.04 -6.07
C LEU A 41 -13.52 16.65 -6.48
N GLU A 42 -12.24 16.29 -6.28
CA GLU A 42 -11.78 14.93 -6.58
C GLU A 42 -12.04 14.01 -5.36
N PRO A 43 -12.77 12.89 -5.55
CA PRO A 43 -13.04 11.96 -4.46
C PRO A 43 -11.71 11.45 -3.90
N PRO A 44 -11.59 11.28 -2.56
CA PRO A 44 -10.36 10.83 -1.94
C PRO A 44 -9.93 9.52 -2.59
N GLN A 45 -8.71 9.51 -3.14
CA GLN A 45 -8.17 8.35 -3.82
C GLN A 45 -8.14 7.17 -2.84
N CYS A 46 -8.76 6.05 -3.22
CA CYS A 46 -8.83 4.91 -2.33
C CYS A 46 -7.51 4.12 -2.39
N VAL A 47 -6.90 3.87 -1.22
CA VAL A 47 -5.66 3.11 -1.08
C VAL A 47 -5.93 1.83 -0.28
N ASP A 48 -5.33 0.73 -0.72
CA ASP A 48 -5.34 -0.54 0.01
C ASP A 48 -4.44 -0.45 1.24
N VAL A 49 -5.00 -0.48 2.45
CA VAL A 49 -4.22 -0.32 3.68
C VAL A 49 -3.30 -1.51 3.99
N VAL A 50 -3.56 -2.69 3.42
CA VAL A 50 -2.75 -3.91 3.62
C VAL A 50 -1.63 -3.99 2.59
N ARG A 51 -1.92 -3.60 1.34
CA ARG A 51 -1.00 -3.73 0.19
C ARG A 51 -0.29 -2.43 -0.16
N GLN A 52 -0.75 -1.31 0.38
CA GLN A 52 -0.24 0.03 0.06
C GLN A 52 -0.26 0.31 -1.46
N ILE A 53 -1.35 -0.09 -2.12
CA ILE A 53 -1.57 0.14 -3.55
C ILE A 53 -2.79 1.03 -3.78
N TYR A 54 -2.76 1.84 -4.83
CA TYR A 54 -3.91 2.62 -5.25
C TYR A 54 -4.99 1.72 -5.85
N LEU A 55 -6.23 1.88 -5.40
CA LEU A 55 -7.40 1.13 -5.90
C LEU A 55 -8.11 1.84 -7.06
N GLY A 56 -7.73 3.09 -7.37
CA GLY A 56 -8.32 3.88 -8.44
C GLY A 56 -9.69 4.48 -8.07
N LYS A 57 -10.36 5.07 -9.08
CA LYS A 57 -11.65 5.76 -8.92
C LYS A 57 -12.86 4.81 -8.82
N SER A 58 -12.78 3.64 -9.46
CA SER A 58 -13.79 2.58 -9.34
C SER A 58 -13.24 1.50 -8.43
N GLN A 59 -13.81 1.39 -7.22
CA GLN A 59 -13.37 0.40 -6.26
C GLN A 59 -13.77 -1.00 -6.75
N PRO A 60 -12.81 -1.89 -7.04
CA PRO A 60 -13.11 -3.31 -7.22
C PRO A 60 -13.72 -3.85 -5.91
N ALA A 61 -14.26 -5.07 -5.95
CA ALA A 61 -14.83 -5.70 -4.76
C ALA A 61 -13.82 -5.65 -3.59
N ALA A 62 -14.13 -4.84 -2.58
CA ALA A 62 -13.23 -4.47 -1.49
C ALA A 62 -13.93 -4.67 -0.14
N LYS A 63 -13.14 -4.71 0.92
CA LYS A 63 -13.62 -4.68 2.30
C LYS A 63 -13.10 -3.42 2.99
N GLN A 64 -13.94 -2.83 3.82
CA GLN A 64 -13.64 -1.63 4.61
C GLN A 64 -13.64 -1.96 6.09
N CYS A 65 -12.69 -1.38 6.83
CA CYS A 65 -12.60 -1.56 8.27
C CYS A 65 -13.70 -0.76 8.99
N SER A 66 -14.43 -1.41 9.90
CA SER A 66 -15.44 -0.74 10.74
C SER A 66 -14.86 0.22 11.77
N ARG A 67 -13.55 0.19 12.03
CA ARG A 67 -12.86 1.01 13.05
C ARG A 67 -12.11 2.20 12.45
N CYS A 68 -11.20 1.94 11.50
CA CYS A 68 -10.33 2.97 10.95
C CYS A 68 -10.72 3.42 9.54
N SER A 69 -11.85 2.94 8.99
CA SER A 69 -12.30 3.18 7.61
C SER A 69 -11.33 2.76 6.49
N GLY A 70 -10.21 2.12 6.83
CA GLY A 70 -9.24 1.63 5.86
C GLY A 70 -9.83 0.57 4.94
N SER A 71 -9.45 0.57 3.67
CA SER A 71 -9.99 -0.32 2.65
C SER A 71 -8.92 -1.29 2.14
N THR A 72 -9.32 -2.47 1.70
CA THR A 72 -8.42 -3.43 1.04
C THR A 72 -9.21 -4.31 0.07
N LEU A 73 -8.58 -4.79 -1.00
CA LEU A 73 -9.26 -5.66 -1.98
C LEU A 73 -9.67 -6.99 -1.34
N LEU A 74 -10.85 -7.50 -1.74
CA LEU A 74 -11.32 -8.83 -1.32
C LEU A 74 -10.38 -9.93 -1.83
N ASN A 75 -10.00 -9.85 -3.10
CA ASN A 75 -9.09 -10.79 -3.73
C ASN A 75 -7.80 -10.04 -4.10
N GLY A 76 -6.71 -10.36 -3.40
CA GLY A 76 -5.38 -9.86 -3.74
C GLY A 76 -4.79 -10.57 -4.97
N TRP A 77 -3.87 -9.91 -5.65
CA TRP A 77 -3.07 -10.51 -6.72
C TRP A 77 -1.77 -11.04 -6.15
N ALA A 78 -1.85 -12.09 -5.34
CA ALA A 78 -0.68 -12.65 -4.72
C ALA A 78 0.16 -13.46 -5.74
N ARG A 79 1.26 -12.86 -6.20
CA ARG A 79 2.19 -13.42 -7.19
C ARG A 79 3.27 -14.34 -6.61
N SER A 80 3.41 -14.39 -5.28
CA SER A 80 4.36 -15.26 -4.58
C SER A 80 3.79 -15.81 -3.27
N ALA A 81 4.36 -16.91 -2.78
CA ALA A 81 3.97 -17.52 -1.50
C ALA A 81 4.20 -16.56 -0.31
N ALA A 82 5.24 -15.72 -0.37
CA ALA A 82 5.50 -14.70 0.64
C ALA A 82 4.38 -13.65 0.68
N ILE A 83 3.93 -13.17 -0.48
CA ILE A 83 2.81 -12.21 -0.56
C ILE A 83 1.52 -12.85 -0.03
N ARG A 84 1.23 -14.10 -0.40
CA ARG A 84 0.07 -14.83 0.12
C ARG A 84 0.11 -14.91 1.64
N SER A 85 1.25 -15.29 2.20
CA SER A 85 1.43 -15.43 3.65
C SER A 85 1.28 -14.08 4.36
N TRP A 86 1.78 -12.99 3.77
CA TRP A 86 1.58 -11.64 4.26
C TRP A 86 0.10 -11.25 4.28
N GLU A 87 -0.61 -11.43 3.16
CA GLU A 87 -2.03 -11.08 3.03
C GLU A 87 -2.91 -11.90 4.00
N MET A 88 -2.60 -13.19 4.18
CA MET A 88 -3.34 -14.08 5.07
C MET A 88 -3.41 -13.59 6.52
N ARG A 89 -2.39 -12.85 6.99
CA ARG A 89 -2.36 -12.27 8.34
C ARG A 89 -3.49 -11.27 8.57
N TRP A 90 -3.97 -10.61 7.51
CA TRP A 90 -4.95 -9.52 7.55
C TRP A 90 -6.27 -9.92 6.87
N THR A 91 -6.51 -11.21 6.65
CA THR A 91 -7.75 -11.71 6.05
C THR A 91 -8.94 -11.45 6.96
N SER A 92 -8.81 -11.73 8.26
CA SER A 92 -9.91 -11.64 9.24
C SER A 92 -10.06 -10.24 9.86
N HIS A 93 -8.95 -9.54 10.09
CA HIS A 93 -8.93 -8.24 10.77
C HIS A 93 -8.04 -7.23 10.06
N CYS A 94 -8.39 -5.96 10.22
CA CYS A 94 -7.60 -4.82 9.81
C CYS A 94 -6.29 -4.75 10.60
N PRO A 95 -5.21 -4.16 10.05
CA PRO A 95 -4.01 -3.82 10.83
C PRO A 95 -4.28 -3.06 12.13
N CYS A 96 -5.38 -2.30 12.21
CA CYS A 96 -5.80 -1.64 13.45
C CYS A 96 -6.56 -2.54 14.45
N GLY A 97 -6.75 -3.82 14.13
CA GLY A 97 -7.55 -4.79 14.89
C GLY A 97 -9.06 -4.74 14.63
N GLY A 98 -9.56 -3.80 13.82
CA GLY A 98 -10.98 -3.71 13.48
C GLY A 98 -11.46 -4.81 12.53
N MET A 99 -12.77 -5.09 12.53
CA MET A 99 -13.38 -6.07 11.63
C MET A 99 -13.52 -5.52 10.21
N TRP A 100 -13.58 -6.43 9.23
CA TRP A 100 -13.83 -6.11 7.84
C TRP A 100 -15.31 -6.18 7.47
N LEU A 101 -15.79 -5.17 6.77
CA LEU A 101 -17.12 -5.11 6.16
C LEU A 101 -16.98 -5.16 4.64
N VAL A 102 -17.70 -6.06 3.98
CA VAL A 102 -17.62 -6.19 2.51
C VAL A 102 -18.39 -5.03 1.86
N GLN A 103 -17.71 -4.27 1.01
CA GLN A 103 -18.30 -3.17 0.25
C GLN A 103 -18.84 -3.67 -1.08
N LYS A 104 -20.02 -3.19 -1.47
CA LYS A 104 -20.57 -3.49 -2.80
C LYS A 104 -19.74 -2.75 -3.87
N PRO A 105 -19.26 -3.44 -4.92
CA PRO A 105 -18.55 -2.78 -6.01
C PRO A 105 -19.46 -1.71 -6.63
N GLY A 106 -18.97 -0.47 -6.70
CA GLY A 106 -19.70 0.66 -7.29
C GLY A 106 -20.44 1.59 -6.33
N CYS A 107 -20.47 1.34 -5.02
CA CYS A 107 -21.06 2.26 -4.05
C CYS A 107 -19.98 2.98 -3.24
N LEU A 108 -19.36 4.01 -3.83
CA LEU A 108 -18.86 5.12 -3.01
C LEU A 108 -20.11 5.86 -2.53
N VAL A 109 -20.53 5.54 -1.31
CA VAL A 109 -21.53 6.34 -0.61
C VAL A 109 -20.92 7.73 -0.45
N ALA A 110 -21.41 8.66 -1.27
CA ALA A 110 -21.61 10.04 -0.86
C ALA A 110 -22.39 9.99 0.45
N SER A 111 -21.69 9.95 1.58
CA SER A 111 -22.31 10.13 2.88
C SER A 111 -22.42 11.64 3.04
N GLY A 112 -23.64 12.15 2.86
CA GLY A 112 -23.98 13.56 3.03
C GLY A 112 -23.88 14.05 4.47
#